data_AF-A0A3E0N8E8-F1
#
_entry.id   AF-A0A3E0N8E8-F1
#
_cell.length_a   1.000
_cell.length_b   1.000
_cell.length_c   1.000
_cell.angle_alpha   90.00
_cell.angle_beta   90.00
_cell.angle_gamma   90.00
#
_symmetry.space_group_name_H-M   'P 1'
#
loop_
_entity.id
_entity.type
_entity.pdbx_description
1 polymer ?
#
loop_
_entity_poly.entity_id
_entity_poly.type
_entity_poly.pdbx_seq_one_letter_code
_entity_poly.pdbx_strand_id
1 'polypeptide(L)'
;MTLSKRMREQMLAHCGEIHEDDGVDPREFFKTRQSRDNKNRKAIQLCNQVAETLGLVLAGDFDDELLHNLQVVSVVPAPDASQLAVALRADIPRGQVHAQKVLDRLAMVAGRLRCEVAAAITRKRAPKLVFHLIGPEGGEEVQP
;
A
#
# COMPACT_ATOMS: atom_id res chain seq x y z
N MET A 1 -21.49 -5.07 31.93
CA MET A 1 -21.58 -6.07 33.01
C MET A 1 -22.14 -5.38 34.25
N THR A 2 -23.08 -5.98 34.98
CA THR A 2 -23.59 -5.38 36.23
C THR A 2 -22.60 -5.61 37.37
N LEU A 3 -21.92 -4.55 37.82
CA LEU A 3 -20.99 -4.59 38.95
C LEU A 3 -21.74 -4.90 40.25
N SER A 4 -21.14 -5.71 41.13
CA SER A 4 -21.69 -5.93 42.48
C SER A 4 -21.58 -4.65 43.32
N LYS A 5 -22.50 -4.47 44.28
CA LYS A 5 -22.54 -3.27 45.15
C LYS A 5 -21.20 -3.00 45.84
N ARG A 6 -20.58 -4.05 46.39
CA ARG A 6 -19.28 -3.98 47.08
C ARG A 6 -18.13 -3.55 46.16
N MET A 7 -18.12 -4.06 44.92
CA MET A 7 -17.08 -3.72 43.93
C MET A 7 -17.22 -2.27 43.47
N ARG A 8 -18.46 -1.78 43.32
CA ARG A 8 -18.75 -0.39 42.98
C ARG A 8 -18.28 0.58 44.08
N GLU A 9 -18.54 0.27 45.34
CA GLU A 9 -18.09 1.09 46.49
C GLU A 9 -16.56 1.15 46.56
N GLN A 10 -15.86 0.04 46.32
CA GLN A 10 -14.39 0.01 46.26
C GLN A 10 -13.83 0.84 45.10
N MET A 11 -14.46 0.80 43.92
CA MET A 11 -14.02 1.59 42.77
C MET A 11 -14.27 3.10 42.98
N LEU A 12 -15.41 3.51 43.54
CA LEU A 12 -15.70 4.91 43.85
C LEU A 12 -14.80 5.48 44.96
N ALA A 13 -14.24 4.64 45.84
CA ALA A 13 -13.29 5.08 46.85
C ALA A 13 -11.96 5.55 46.24
N HIS A 14 -11.67 5.17 44.99
CA HIS A 14 -10.40 5.45 44.30
C HIS A 14 -10.56 6.21 42.98
N CYS A 15 -11.77 6.24 42.41
CA CYS A 15 -12.11 6.96 41.17
C CYS A 15 -13.24 7.96 41.45
N GLY A 16 -13.13 9.17 40.89
CA GLY A 16 -14.16 10.21 41.02
C GLY A 16 -15.49 9.84 40.34
N GLU A 17 -15.42 9.15 39.21
CA GLU A 17 -16.56 8.64 38.46
C GLU A 17 -16.20 7.26 37.89
N ILE A 18 -17.16 6.33 37.84
CA ILE A 18 -16.98 5.02 37.19
C ILE A 18 -17.57 5.09 35.78
N HIS A 19 -16.71 4.93 34.79
CA HIS A 19 -17.06 4.83 33.39
C HIS A 19 -17.11 3.36 32.94
N GLU A 20 -17.72 3.11 31.78
CA GLU A 20 -17.93 1.76 31.25
C GLU A 20 -16.63 1.07 30.81
N ASP A 21 -15.55 1.84 30.66
CA ASP A 21 -14.20 1.42 30.29
C ASP A 21 -13.27 1.21 31.51
N ASP A 22 -13.70 1.57 32.71
CA ASP A 22 -12.92 1.38 33.94
C ASP A 22 -12.75 -0.11 34.29
N GLY A 23 -11.50 -0.55 34.39
CA GLY A 23 -11.16 -1.95 34.66
C GLY A 23 -11.18 -2.86 33.44
N VAL A 24 -11.42 -2.31 32.24
CA VAL A 24 -11.19 -3.02 30.98
C VAL A 24 -9.69 -2.99 30.69
N ASP A 25 -9.08 -4.15 30.43
CA ASP A 25 -7.68 -4.21 29.99
C ASP A 25 -7.54 -3.35 28.70
N PRO A 26 -6.58 -2.41 28.62
CA PRO A 26 -6.37 -1.59 27.43
C PRO A 26 -6.30 -2.43 26.14
N ARG A 27 -5.73 -3.64 26.21
CA ARG A 27 -5.67 -4.57 25.07
C ARG A 27 -7.05 -5.03 24.61
N GLU A 28 -8.02 -5.14 25.51
CA GLU A 28 -9.41 -5.50 25.17
C GLU A 28 -10.21 -4.32 24.67
N PHE A 29 -10.04 -3.15 25.28
CA PHE A 29 -10.72 -1.92 24.89
C PHE A 29 -10.45 -1.53 23.42
N PHE A 30 -9.21 -1.71 22.94
CA PHE A 30 -8.83 -1.31 21.57
C PHE A 30 -8.94 -2.43 20.51
N LYS A 31 -9.23 -3.69 20.89
CA LYS A 31 -9.20 -4.87 19.97
C LYS A 31 -10.09 -4.70 18.72
N THR A 32 -11.29 -4.14 18.85
CA THR A 32 -12.27 -4.05 17.76
C THR A 32 -11.89 -3.02 16.70
N ARG A 33 -11.34 -1.87 17.11
CA ARG A 33 -10.91 -0.78 16.21
C ARG A 33 -9.58 -1.07 15.54
N GLN A 34 -8.66 -1.74 16.25
CA GLN A 34 -7.32 -2.06 15.74
C GLN A 34 -7.33 -3.00 14.52
N SER A 35 -8.28 -3.94 14.42
CA SER A 35 -8.25 -4.96 13.35
C SER A 35 -8.42 -4.38 11.93
N ARG A 36 -9.35 -3.42 11.74
CA ARG A 36 -9.59 -2.79 10.42
C ARG A 36 -8.47 -1.81 10.08
N ASP A 37 -8.03 -1.02 11.05
CA ASP A 37 -6.97 -0.03 10.87
C ASP A 37 -5.62 -0.71 10.56
N ASN A 38 -5.31 -1.83 11.24
CA ASN A 38 -4.11 -2.62 10.96
C ASN A 38 -4.09 -3.22 9.55
N LYS A 39 -5.25 -3.62 8.99
CA LYS A 39 -5.30 -4.12 7.60
C LYS A 39 -4.94 -3.02 6.61
N ASN A 40 -5.46 -1.82 6.81
CA ASN A 40 -5.16 -0.67 5.95
C ASN A 40 -3.69 -0.25 6.08
N ARG A 41 -3.17 -0.18 7.32
CA ARG A 41 -1.77 0.12 7.59
C ARG A 41 -0.81 -0.87 6.91
N LYS A 42 -1.08 -2.18 7.00
CA LYS A 42 -0.25 -3.20 6.35
C LYS A 42 -0.29 -3.11 4.82
N ALA A 43 -1.44 -2.74 4.25
CA ALA A 43 -1.55 -2.52 2.81
C ALA A 43 -0.72 -1.31 2.37
N ILE A 44 -0.78 -0.19 3.12
CA ILE A 44 0.04 1.00 2.87
C ILE A 44 1.54 0.68 2.99
N GLN A 45 1.95 -0.03 4.04
CA GLN A 45 3.33 -0.47 4.22
C GLN A 45 3.82 -1.32 3.05
N LEU A 46 3.00 -2.27 2.59
CA LEU A 46 3.31 -3.08 1.42
C LEU A 46 3.46 -2.21 0.17
N CYS A 47 2.56 -1.26 -0.06
CA CYS A 47 2.62 -0.38 -1.23
C CYS A 47 3.90 0.47 -1.23
N ASN A 48 4.28 1.04 -0.08
CA ASN A 48 5.50 1.82 0.06
C ASN A 48 6.75 0.96 -0.21
N GLN A 49 6.80 -0.24 0.36
CA GLN A 49 7.91 -1.16 0.15
C GLN A 49 8.04 -1.57 -1.33
N VAL A 50 6.90 -1.82 -1.99
CA VAL A 50 6.88 -2.13 -3.42
C VAL A 50 7.31 -0.92 -4.25
N ALA A 51 6.85 0.29 -3.92
CA ALA A 51 7.24 1.51 -4.62
C ALA A 51 8.75 1.75 -4.56
N GLU A 52 9.35 1.60 -3.37
CA GLU A 52 10.79 1.73 -3.15
C GLU A 52 11.57 0.67 -3.95
N THR A 53 11.16 -0.59 -3.86
CA THR A 53 11.81 -1.70 -4.57
C THR A 53 11.76 -1.48 -6.08
N LEU A 54 10.59 -1.16 -6.62
CA LEU A 54 10.44 -0.91 -8.06
C LEU A 54 11.23 0.30 -8.51
N GLY A 55 11.30 1.36 -7.70
CA GLY A 55 12.11 2.55 -8.00
C GLY A 55 13.60 2.23 -8.12
N LEU A 56 14.14 1.41 -7.21
CA LEU A 56 15.54 0.99 -7.25
C LEU A 56 15.83 0.10 -8.47
N VAL A 57 15.01 -0.92 -8.70
CA VAL A 57 15.21 -1.89 -9.77
C VAL A 57 15.09 -1.23 -11.15
N LEU A 58 14.10 -0.35 -11.34
CA LEU A 58 13.93 0.40 -12.58
C LEU A 58 15.07 1.40 -12.83
N ALA A 59 15.79 1.84 -11.80
CA ALA A 59 16.87 2.82 -11.95
C ALA A 59 18.23 2.20 -12.31
N GLY A 60 18.44 0.88 -12.17
CA GLY A 60 19.79 0.31 -12.38
C GLY A 60 19.91 -1.18 -12.69
N ASP A 61 18.86 -1.99 -12.57
CA ASP A 61 18.99 -3.44 -12.73
C ASP A 61 18.76 -3.94 -14.16
N PHE A 62 18.35 -3.07 -15.08
CA PHE A 62 18.03 -3.41 -16.46
C PHE A 62 19.02 -2.76 -17.43
N ASP A 63 19.53 -3.51 -18.41
CA ASP A 63 20.26 -2.91 -19.53
C ASP A 63 19.26 -2.40 -20.59
N ASP A 64 18.41 -1.46 -20.18
CA ASP A 64 17.34 -0.90 -21.02
C ASP A 64 17.08 0.57 -20.70
N GLU A 65 17.47 1.43 -21.62
CA GLU A 65 17.30 2.88 -21.52
C GLU A 65 15.85 3.32 -21.34
N LEU A 66 14.89 2.61 -21.95
CA LEU A 66 13.48 2.93 -21.81
C LEU A 66 13.00 2.67 -20.38
N LEU A 67 13.46 1.58 -19.75
CA LEU A 67 13.10 1.26 -18.37
C LEU A 67 13.78 2.19 -17.36
N HIS A 68 15.03 2.58 -17.61
CA HIS A 68 15.78 3.55 -16.80
C HIS A 68 15.12 4.92 -16.74
N ASN A 69 14.41 5.32 -17.79
CA ASN A 69 13.68 6.58 -17.84
C ASN A 69 12.29 6.50 -17.18
N LEU A 70 11.95 5.41 -16.48
CA LEU A 70 10.69 5.27 -15.76
C LEU A 70 10.85 5.60 -14.27
N GLN A 71 9.95 6.44 -13.77
CA GLN A 71 9.85 6.77 -12.37
C GLN A 71 8.52 6.26 -11.79
N VAL A 72 8.60 5.60 -10.63
CA VAL A 72 7.40 5.22 -9.88
C VAL A 72 6.80 6.46 -9.20
N VAL A 73 5.55 6.77 -9.55
CA VAL A 73 4.80 7.89 -8.97
C VAL A 73 3.99 7.44 -7.76
N SER A 74 3.29 6.32 -7.89
CA SER A 74 2.49 5.76 -6.79
C SER A 74 2.26 4.27 -6.97
N VAL A 75 2.01 3.60 -5.85
CA VAL A 75 1.59 2.20 -5.81
C VAL A 75 0.40 2.12 -4.88
N VAL A 76 -0.72 1.56 -5.37
CA VAL A 76 -1.96 1.46 -4.60
C VAL A 76 -2.57 0.06 -4.74
N PRO A 77 -3.31 -0.44 -3.73
CA PRO A 77 -4.04 -1.69 -3.84
C PRO A 77 -5.15 -1.62 -4.90
N ALA A 78 -5.37 -2.70 -5.65
CA ALA A 78 -6.41 -2.75 -6.69
C ALA A 78 -6.81 -4.20 -7.03
N PRO A 79 -7.92 -4.76 -6.49
CA PRO A 79 -8.87 -4.19 -5.52
C PRO A 79 -8.41 -4.32 -4.05
N ASP A 80 -7.42 -5.18 -3.78
CA ASP A 80 -6.84 -5.40 -2.46
C ASP A 80 -5.33 -5.60 -2.56
N ALA A 81 -4.66 -5.91 -1.45
CA ALA A 81 -3.21 -6.10 -1.42
C ALA A 81 -2.69 -7.33 -2.20
N SER A 82 -3.52 -8.12 -2.88
CA SER A 82 -3.10 -9.21 -3.77
C SER A 82 -2.70 -8.72 -5.16
N GLN A 83 -3.16 -7.53 -5.56
CA GLN A 83 -2.84 -6.88 -6.82
C GLN A 83 -2.62 -5.39 -6.57
N LEU A 84 -1.53 -4.84 -7.09
CA LEU A 84 -1.16 -3.44 -6.93
C LEU A 84 -1.16 -2.74 -8.29
N ALA A 85 -1.82 -1.61 -8.35
CA ALA A 85 -1.73 -0.68 -9.46
C ALA A 85 -0.49 0.21 -9.25
N VAL A 86 0.39 0.21 -10.24
CA VAL A 86 1.65 0.95 -10.24
C VAL A 86 1.56 2.05 -11.28
N ALA A 87 1.58 3.29 -10.81
CA ALA A 87 1.58 4.47 -11.63
C ALA A 87 3.03 4.87 -11.95
N LEU A 88 3.34 4.98 -13.24
CA LEU A 88 4.68 5.29 -13.72
C LEU A 88 4.67 6.60 -14.51
N ARG A 89 5.71 7.40 -14.38
CA ARG A 89 5.99 8.54 -15.26
C ARG A 89 7.22 8.22 -16.08
N ALA A 90 7.15 8.42 -17.39
CA ALA A 90 8.32 8.34 -18.25
C ALA A 90 8.94 9.73 -18.38
N ASP A 91 10.23 9.86 -18.10
CA ASP A 91 11.01 11.08 -18.34
C ASP A 91 11.59 11.03 -19.77
N ILE A 92 10.68 10.94 -20.75
CA ILE A 92 11.01 10.85 -22.17
C ILE A 92 10.35 12.03 -22.89
N PRO A 93 11.08 12.76 -23.76
CA PRO A 93 10.51 13.85 -24.55
C PRO A 93 9.23 13.44 -25.30
N ARG A 94 8.23 14.33 -25.30
CA ARG A 94 6.95 14.13 -26.00
C ARG A 94 7.17 13.74 -27.46
N GLY A 95 6.47 12.70 -27.92
CA GLY A 95 6.50 12.23 -29.30
C GLY A 95 7.64 11.27 -29.66
N GLN A 96 8.59 11.00 -28.75
CA GLN A 96 9.67 10.04 -29.03
C GLN A 96 9.29 8.59 -28.78
N VAL A 97 8.42 8.31 -27.81
CA VAL A 97 8.04 6.93 -27.45
C VAL A 97 6.54 6.81 -27.20
N HIS A 98 5.91 5.86 -27.88
CA HIS A 98 4.50 5.52 -27.66
C HIS A 98 4.32 4.81 -26.31
N ALA A 99 3.30 5.21 -25.55
CA ALA A 99 2.94 4.59 -24.27
C ALA A 99 2.80 3.06 -24.36
N GLN A 100 2.25 2.56 -25.47
CA GLN A 100 2.10 1.11 -25.68
C GLN A 100 3.45 0.38 -25.69
N LYS A 101 4.48 0.94 -26.34
CA LYS A 101 5.82 0.34 -26.39
C LYS A 101 6.44 0.21 -25.00
N VAL A 102 6.20 1.19 -24.13
CA VAL A 102 6.65 1.16 -22.73
C VAL A 102 5.92 0.07 -21.95
N LEU A 103 4.60 -0.01 -22.09
CA LEU A 103 3.79 -1.03 -21.43
C LEU A 103 4.15 -2.44 -21.91
N ASP A 104 4.41 -2.63 -23.20
CA ASP A 104 4.87 -3.91 -23.77
C ASP A 104 6.22 -4.30 -23.18
N ARG A 105 7.14 -3.33 -23.03
CA ARG A 105 8.45 -3.58 -22.43
C ARG A 105 8.34 -3.96 -20.97
N LEU A 106 7.51 -3.25 -20.20
CA LEU A 106 7.19 -3.58 -18.82
C LEU A 106 6.57 -4.98 -18.69
N ALA A 107 5.68 -5.37 -19.62
CA ALA A 107 5.09 -6.69 -19.63
C ALA A 107 6.13 -7.81 -19.80
N MET A 108 7.15 -7.59 -20.64
CA MET A 108 8.26 -8.55 -20.82
C MET A 108 9.12 -8.72 -19.56
N VAL A 109 9.30 -7.66 -18.76
CA VAL A 109 10.11 -7.71 -17.53
C VAL A 109 9.28 -7.89 -16.24
N ALA A 110 7.96 -7.93 -16.34
CA ALA A 110 7.05 -8.00 -15.19
C ALA A 110 7.33 -9.21 -14.27
N GLY A 111 7.74 -10.34 -14.84
CA GLY A 111 8.15 -11.52 -14.07
C GLY A 111 9.35 -11.24 -13.17
N ARG A 112 10.38 -10.58 -13.71
CA ARG A 112 11.59 -10.19 -12.96
C ARG A 112 11.26 -9.14 -11.90
N LEU A 113 10.50 -8.10 -12.24
CA LEU A 113 10.02 -7.09 -11.28
C LEU A 113 9.26 -7.73 -10.11
N ARG A 114 8.42 -8.74 -10.39
CA ARG A 114 7.73 -9.50 -9.35
C ARG A 114 8.66 -10.34 -8.49
N CYS A 115 9.76 -10.87 -9.04
CA CYS A 115 10.77 -11.60 -8.26
C CYS A 115 11.49 -10.66 -7.28
N GLU A 116 11.89 -9.47 -7.72
CA GLU A 116 12.53 -8.48 -6.84
C GLU A 116 11.56 -8.04 -5.73
N VAL A 117 10.30 -7.76 -6.08
CA VAL A 117 9.26 -7.50 -5.08
C VAL A 117 9.09 -8.66 -4.11
N ALA A 118 9.10 -9.92 -4.60
CA ALA A 118 8.99 -11.09 -3.73
C ALA A 118 10.15 -11.19 -2.73
N ALA A 119 11.36 -10.83 -3.16
CA ALA A 119 12.54 -10.84 -2.31
C ALA A 119 12.52 -9.73 -1.25
N ALA A 120 11.96 -8.57 -1.59
CA ALA A 120 11.88 -7.44 -0.68
C ALA A 120 10.80 -7.60 0.41
N ILE A 121 9.63 -8.16 0.08
CA ILE A 121 8.48 -8.17 1.01
C ILE A 121 8.48 -9.38 1.97
N THR A 122 7.84 -9.24 3.14
CA THR A 122 7.72 -10.31 4.15
C THR A 122 6.52 -11.24 3.94
N ARG A 123 5.88 -11.20 2.76
CA ARG A 123 4.62 -11.91 2.49
C ARG A 123 4.89 -13.20 1.72
N LYS A 124 4.11 -14.25 2.01
CA LYS A 124 4.20 -15.56 1.32
C LYS A 124 4.07 -15.49 -0.21
N ARG A 125 3.35 -14.49 -0.75
CA ARG A 125 3.11 -14.35 -2.19
C ARG A 125 3.31 -12.90 -2.62
N ALA A 126 4.10 -12.71 -3.68
CA ALA A 126 4.24 -11.42 -4.35
C ALA A 126 2.91 -11.01 -5.02
N PRO A 127 2.49 -9.75 -4.86
CA PRO A 127 1.29 -9.24 -5.50
C PRO A 127 1.43 -9.22 -7.03
N LYS A 128 0.29 -9.24 -7.72
CA LYS A 128 0.25 -8.90 -9.15
C LYS A 128 0.49 -7.41 -9.33
N LEU A 129 1.32 -7.05 -10.29
CA LEU A 129 1.61 -5.65 -10.64
C LEU A 129 0.84 -5.32 -11.91
N VAL A 130 0.11 -4.21 -11.89
CA VAL A 130 -0.60 -3.66 -13.05
C VAL A 130 -0.06 -2.27 -13.30
N PHE A 131 0.61 -2.09 -14.43
CA PHE A 131 1.29 -0.84 -14.76
C PHE A 131 0.38 0.08 -15.57
N HIS A 132 0.43 1.37 -15.26
CA HIS A 132 -0.17 2.42 -16.07
C HIS A 132 0.77 3.62 -16.11
N LEU A 133 0.79 4.31 -17.24
CA LEU A 133 1.59 5.52 -17.41
C LEU A 133 0.75 6.76 -17.12
N ILE A 134 1.29 7.62 -16.27
CA ILE A 134 0.80 8.98 -16.09
C ILE A 134 1.59 9.85 -17.08
N GLY A 135 0.95 10.17 -18.21
CA GLY A 135 1.43 11.17 -19.14
C GLY A 135 1.00 12.58 -18.72
N PRO A 136 1.57 13.63 -19.33
CA PRO A 136 1.08 15.00 -19.14
C PRO A 136 -0.30 15.25 -19.77
N GLU A 137 -0.91 14.25 -20.41
CA GLU A 137 -2.30 14.25 -20.92
C GLU A 137 -3.22 13.32 -20.12
N GLY A 138 -2.86 12.94 -18.89
CA GLY A 138 -3.66 12.07 -18.02
C GLY A 138 -4.90 12.75 -17.40
N GLY A 139 -5.53 13.65 -18.15
CA GLY A 139 -6.85 14.21 -17.88
C GLY A 139 -7.75 13.89 -19.07
N GLU A 140 -8.03 12.62 -19.32
CA GLU A 140 -9.26 12.30 -20.04
C GLU A 140 -10.41 12.75 -19.14
N GLU A 141 -11.03 13.86 -19.53
CA GLU A 141 -12.32 14.29 -19.02
C GLU A 141 -13.26 13.09 -19.02
N VAL A 142 -13.65 12.66 -17.82
CA VAL A 142 -14.90 11.94 -17.63
C VAL A 142 -16.00 12.90 -18.07
N GLN A 143 -16.44 12.78 -19.32
CA GLN A 143 -17.65 13.45 -19.78
C GLN A 143 -18.89 12.62 -19.43
N PRO A 144 -20.01 13.31 -19.09
CA PRO A 144 -21.14 12.79 -18.32
C PRO A 144 -22.05 11.80 -19.05
#